data_AF-A0A9Q1ZC59-F1
#
_entry.id   AF-A0A9Q1ZC59-F1
#
_cell.length_a   1.000
_cell.length_b   1.000
_cell.length_c   1.000
_cell.angle_alpha   90.00
_cell.angle_beta   90.00
_cell.angle_gamma   90.00
#
_symmetry.space_group_name_H-M   'P 1'
#
loop_
_entity.id
_entity.type
_entity.pdbx_description
1 polymer ?
#
loop_
_entity_poly.entity_id
_entity_poly.type
_entity_poly.pdbx_seq_one_letter_code
_entity_poly.pdbx_strand_id
1 'polypeptide(L)'
;MKKFIDISIFFSLFTISFLIFGYSIIISSDIPVSITEDEMISFIIINLIYIILQLVYIIKSKEGAKISNILLLLAVVAIWIINLIQDLNYQYHKYSVVTTCIGLISMICILILYILKYRITSINTHT
;
A
#
# COMPACT_ATOMS: atom_id res chain seq x y z
N MET A 1 11.70 16.27 11.22
CA MET A 1 12.60 16.09 10.06
C MET A 1 12.56 17.38 9.27
N LYS A 2 13.58 17.73 8.48
CA LYS A 2 13.44 18.88 7.56
C LYS A 2 12.27 18.56 6.60
N LYS A 3 11.35 19.50 6.39
CA LYS A 3 10.11 19.33 5.60
C LYS A 3 10.33 18.68 4.22
N PHE A 4 11.42 19.03 3.55
CA PHE A 4 11.80 18.44 2.26
C PHE A 4 12.13 16.94 2.33
N ILE A 5 12.86 16.52 3.36
CA ILE A 5 13.24 15.11 3.58
C ILE A 5 11.99 14.26 3.83
N ASP A 6 11.06 14.79 4.63
CA ASP A 6 9.78 14.14 4.92
C ASP A 6 8.94 13.92 3.65
N ILE A 7 8.83 14.95 2.79
CA ILE A 7 8.15 14.86 1.49
C ILE A 7 8.83 13.82 0.58
N SER A 8 10.17 13.82 0.51
CA SER A 8 10.92 12.88 -0.33
C SER A 8 10.74 11.44 0.11
N ILE A 9 10.79 11.15 1.42
CA ILE A 9 10.56 9.81 1.96
C ILE A 9 9.13 9.36 1.66
N PHE A 10 8.14 10.22 1.92
CA PHE A 10 6.76 9.89 1.62
C PHE A 10 6.54 9.57 0.13
N PHE A 11 7.04 10.42 -0.77
CA PHE A 11 6.89 10.18 -2.20
C PHE A 11 7.54 8.86 -2.62
N SER A 12 8.71 8.53 -2.06
CA SER A 12 9.39 7.26 -2.29
C SER A 12 8.55 6.07 -1.83
N LEU A 13 7.91 6.17 -0.65
CA LEU A 13 7.01 5.13 -0.13
C LEU A 13 5.77 4.96 -1.01
N PHE A 14 5.20 6.06 -1.52
CA PHE A 14 4.12 6.01 -2.50
C PHE A 14 4.56 5.34 -3.81
N THR A 15 5.75 5.65 -4.32
CA THR A 15 6.28 4.98 -5.52
C THR A 15 6.47 3.48 -5.27
N ILE A 16 6.99 3.08 -4.11
CA ILE A 16 7.12 1.65 -3.75
C ILE A 16 5.76 0.96 -3.72
N SER A 17 4.72 1.60 -3.17
CA SER A 17 3.38 1.00 -3.12
C SER A 17 2.80 0.76 -4.52
N PHE A 18 3.03 1.70 -5.44
CA PHE A 18 2.66 1.55 -6.84
C PHE A 18 3.47 0.44 -7.54
N LEU A 19 4.77 0.32 -7.24
CA LEU A 19 5.61 -0.75 -7.78
C LEU A 19 5.19 -2.12 -7.26
N ILE A 20 4.76 -2.26 -6.01
CA ILE A 20 4.22 -3.51 -5.46
C ILE A 20 2.94 -3.91 -6.20
N PHE A 21 2.08 -2.95 -6.50
CA PHE A 21 0.92 -3.19 -7.35
C PHE A 21 1.32 -3.62 -8.76
N GLY A 22 2.28 -2.93 -9.39
CA GLY A 22 2.81 -3.34 -10.69
C GLY A 22 3.39 -4.75 -10.68
N TYR A 23 4.12 -5.13 -9.63
CA TYR A 23 4.63 -6.48 -9.45
C TYR A 23 3.50 -7.52 -9.36
N SER A 24 2.40 -7.23 -8.64
CA SER A 24 1.24 -8.14 -8.63
C SER A 24 0.62 -8.35 -10.01
N ILE A 25 0.57 -7.31 -10.86
CA ILE A 25 0.09 -7.46 -12.25
C ILE A 25 1.05 -8.34 -13.05
N ILE A 26 2.36 -8.15 -12.91
CA ILE A 26 3.37 -8.89 -13.67
C ILE A 26 3.30 -10.38 -13.36
N ILE A 27 3.26 -10.76 -12.08
CA ILE A 27 3.15 -12.18 -11.69
C ILE A 27 1.79 -12.78 -12.07
N SER A 28 0.75 -11.96 -12.19
CA SER A 28 -0.58 -12.36 -12.67
C SER A 28 -0.76 -12.26 -14.19
N SER A 29 0.29 -11.97 -14.98
CA SER A 29 0.13 -11.56 -16.38
C SER A 29 -0.06 -12.70 -17.39
N ASP A 30 0.26 -13.94 -17.00
CA ASP A 30 0.14 -15.10 -17.89
C ASP A 30 -1.33 -15.40 -18.26
N ILE A 31 -1.56 -16.00 -19.45
CA ILE A 31 -2.89 -16.44 -19.89
C ILE A 31 -2.84 -17.95 -20.20
N PRO A 32 -3.59 -18.81 -19.46
CA PRO A 32 -4.39 -18.47 -18.29
C PRO A 32 -3.53 -18.03 -17.11
N VAL A 33 -4.08 -17.16 -16.25
CA VAL A 33 -3.36 -16.61 -15.09
C VAL A 33 -2.90 -17.74 -14.19
N SER A 34 -1.59 -17.97 -14.11
CA SER A 34 -0.99 -19.03 -13.30
C SER A 34 0.12 -18.48 -12.43
N ILE A 35 -0.24 -17.77 -11.36
CA ILE A 35 0.72 -17.44 -10.30
C ILE A 35 1.20 -18.72 -9.63
N THR A 36 2.51 -18.86 -9.48
CA THR A 36 3.15 -19.91 -8.69
C THR A 36 3.16 -19.57 -7.20
N GLU A 37 3.32 -20.59 -6.36
CA GLU A 37 3.40 -20.38 -4.91
C GLU A 37 4.61 -19.53 -4.51
N ASP A 38 5.75 -19.72 -5.18
CA ASP A 38 6.99 -18.96 -4.91
C ASP A 38 6.85 -17.47 -5.23
N GLU A 39 6.13 -17.11 -6.30
CA GLU A 39 5.83 -15.72 -6.65
C GLU A 39 4.92 -15.05 -5.63
N MET A 40 3.91 -15.78 -5.14
CA MET A 40 3.02 -15.32 -4.07
C MET A 40 3.81 -15.12 -2.76
N ILE A 41 4.69 -16.06 -2.39
CA ILE A 41 5.54 -15.92 -1.19
C ILE A 41 6.47 -14.70 -1.34
N SER A 42 7.07 -14.52 -2.51
CA SER A 42 7.93 -13.37 -2.80
C SER A 42 7.16 -12.05 -2.67
N PHE A 43 5.92 -12.00 -3.17
CA PHE A 43 5.02 -10.86 -3.00
C PHE A 43 4.75 -10.56 -1.52
N ILE A 44 4.44 -11.58 -0.73
CA ILE A 44 4.17 -11.43 0.71
C ILE A 44 5.36 -10.83 1.44
N ILE A 45 6.58 -11.30 1.15
CA ILE A 45 7.81 -10.80 1.77
C ILE A 45 8.03 -9.33 1.42
N ILE A 46 7.90 -8.96 0.14
CA ILE A 46 8.05 -7.57 -0.32
C ILE A 46 7.00 -6.67 0.34
N ASN A 47 5.75 -7.13 0.41
CA ASN A 47 4.66 -6.39 1.04
C ASN A 47 4.94 -6.18 2.55
N LEU A 48 5.43 -7.20 3.24
CA LEU A 48 5.80 -7.11 4.66
C LEU A 48 6.91 -6.08 4.90
N ILE A 49 7.96 -6.09 4.06
CA ILE A 49 9.04 -5.10 4.14
C ILE A 49 8.47 -3.68 3.96
N TYR A 50 7.58 -3.49 2.99
CA TYR A 50 6.93 -2.21 2.75
C TYR A 50 6.06 -1.76 3.94
N ILE A 51 5.29 -2.66 4.56
CA ILE A 51 4.52 -2.36 5.77
C ILE A 51 5.47 -1.86 6.88
N ILE A 52 6.59 -2.55 7.10
CA ILE A 52 7.58 -2.15 8.13
C ILE A 52 8.12 -0.74 7.85
N LEU A 53 8.49 -0.45 6.59
CA LEU A 53 8.96 0.88 6.19
C LEU A 53 7.91 1.97 6.45
N GLN A 54 6.65 1.69 6.12
CA GLN A 54 5.52 2.60 6.35
C GLN A 54 5.30 2.84 7.85
N LEU A 55 5.32 1.80 8.68
CA LEU A 55 5.18 1.93 10.13
C LEU A 55 6.30 2.77 10.74
N VAL A 56 7.55 2.51 10.35
CA VAL A 56 8.70 3.30 10.82
C VAL A 56 8.54 4.77 10.46
N TYR A 57 8.08 5.07 9.24
CA TYR A 57 7.83 6.44 8.81
C TYR A 57 6.69 7.10 9.60
N ILE A 58 5.54 6.44 9.76
CA ILE A 58 4.38 6.94 10.52
C ILE A 58 4.76 7.27 11.98
N ILE A 59 5.60 6.43 12.60
CA ILE A 59 6.06 6.62 13.98
C ILE A 59 7.04 7.79 14.09
N LYS A 60 8.05 7.85 13.20
CA LYS A 60 9.15 8.82 13.27
C LYS A 60 8.83 10.20 12.68
N SER A 61 7.84 10.30 11.81
CA SER A 61 7.44 11.57 11.20
C SER A 61 6.86 12.50 12.28
N LYS A 62 7.51 13.67 12.42
CA LYS A 62 7.14 14.72 13.38
C LYS A 62 6.14 15.72 12.79
N GLU A 63 6.18 15.90 11.47
CA GLU A 63 5.14 16.67 10.79
C GLU A 63 3.96 15.72 10.58
N GLY A 64 2.77 16.10 11.04
CA GLY A 64 1.59 15.25 10.92
C GLY A 64 1.38 14.79 9.48
N ALA A 65 0.78 13.60 9.34
CA ALA A 65 0.44 13.01 8.05
C ALA A 65 -0.19 14.07 7.13
N LYS A 66 0.60 14.61 6.19
CA LYS A 66 0.09 15.62 5.27
C LYS A 66 -1.10 15.00 4.53
N ILE A 67 -2.18 15.75 4.37
CA ILE A 67 -3.41 15.30 3.68
C ILE A 67 -3.08 14.62 2.33
N SER A 68 -2.01 15.07 1.66
CA SER A 68 -1.43 14.45 0.47
C SER A 68 -1.16 12.95 0.61
N ASN A 69 -0.69 12.50 1.77
CA ASN A 69 -0.35 11.10 2.03
C ASN A 69 -1.61 10.23 2.03
N ILE A 70 -2.66 10.73 2.66
CA ILE A 70 -3.96 10.09 2.70
C ILE A 70 -4.55 10.05 1.28
N LEU A 71 -4.52 11.17 0.55
CA LEU A 71 -5.07 11.26 -0.81
C LEU A 71 -4.38 10.31 -1.80
N LEU A 72 -3.04 10.28 -1.78
CA LEU A 72 -2.27 9.41 -2.69
C LEU A 72 -2.44 7.94 -2.34
N LEU A 73 -2.47 7.58 -1.05
CA LEU A 73 -2.70 6.20 -0.66
C LEU A 73 -4.13 5.75 -0.95
N LEU A 74 -5.13 6.66 -0.86
CA LEU A 74 -6.50 6.40 -1.28
C LEU A 74 -6.57 6.03 -2.77
N ALA A 75 -5.79 6.70 -3.63
CA ALA A 75 -5.72 6.35 -5.05
C ALA A 75 -5.17 4.93 -5.25
N VAL A 76 -4.13 4.54 -4.49
CA VAL A 76 -3.59 3.17 -4.55
C VAL A 76 -4.62 2.14 -4.08
N VAL A 77 -5.34 2.42 -2.99
CA VAL A 77 -6.44 1.55 -2.51
C VAL A 77 -7.51 1.39 -3.58
N ALA A 78 -7.91 2.47 -4.26
CA ALA A 78 -8.91 2.39 -5.33
C ALA A 78 -8.45 1.49 -6.49
N ILE A 79 -7.18 1.57 -6.87
CA ILE A 79 -6.59 0.72 -7.90
C ILE A 79 -6.61 -0.76 -7.47
N TRP A 80 -6.26 -1.08 -6.22
CA TRP A 80 -6.36 -2.45 -5.69
C TRP A 80 -7.79 -2.98 -5.68
N ILE A 81 -8.79 -2.14 -5.37
CA ILE A 81 -10.21 -2.53 -5.44
C ILE A 81 -10.61 -2.89 -6.87
N ILE A 82 -10.20 -2.09 -7.86
CA ILE A 82 -10.46 -2.37 -9.28
C ILE A 82 -9.84 -3.72 -9.66
N ASN A 83 -8.60 -3.99 -9.22
CA ASN A 83 -7.92 -5.26 -9.48
C ASN A 83 -8.66 -6.45 -8.86
N LEU A 84 -9.16 -6.31 -7.63
CA LEU A 84 -9.94 -7.37 -6.98
C LEU A 84 -11.24 -7.67 -7.74
N ILE A 85 -11.93 -6.64 -8.23
CA ILE A 85 -13.14 -6.81 -9.04
C ILE A 85 -12.81 -7.58 -10.33
N GLN A 86 -11.67 -7.28 -10.97
CA GLN A 86 -11.22 -8.00 -12.16
C GLN A 86 -10.91 -9.47 -11.85
N ASP A 87 -10.11 -9.74 -10.82
CA ASP A 87 -9.74 -11.10 -10.40
C ASP A 87 -10.98 -11.97 -10.13
N LEU A 88 -11.99 -11.39 -9.48
CA LEU A 88 -13.25 -12.08 -9.18
C LEU A 88 -14.13 -12.29 -10.42
N ASN A 89 -14.24 -11.29 -11.30
CA ASN A 89 -15.06 -11.38 -12.51
C ASN A 89 -14.50 -12.36 -13.53
N TYR A 90 -13.18 -12.40 -13.69
CA TYR A 90 -12.51 -13.28 -14.66
C TYR A 90 -12.08 -14.62 -14.06
N GLN A 91 -12.46 -14.91 -12.82
CA GLN A 91 -12.15 -16.16 -12.11
C GLN A 91 -10.65 -16.50 -12.17
N TYR A 92 -9.81 -15.52 -11.88
CA TYR A 92 -8.36 -15.71 -11.86
C TYR A 92 -7.95 -16.76 -10.83
N HIS A 93 -6.74 -17.32 -11.02
CA HIS A 93 -6.22 -18.34 -10.12
C HIS A 93 -6.24 -17.87 -8.66
N LYS A 94 -6.51 -18.80 -7.74
CA LYS A 94 -6.65 -18.54 -6.30
C LYS A 94 -5.51 -17.69 -5.71
N TYR A 95 -4.28 -17.88 -6.18
CA TYR A 95 -3.12 -17.13 -5.70
C TYR A 95 -3.11 -15.67 -6.18
N SER A 96 -3.75 -15.35 -7.32
CA SER A 96 -3.99 -13.96 -7.73
C SER A 96 -4.92 -13.27 -6.76
N VAL A 97 -6.06 -13.89 -6.48
CA VAL A 97 -7.05 -13.35 -5.54
C VAL A 97 -6.43 -13.13 -4.16
N VAL A 98 -5.66 -14.10 -3.66
CA VAL A 98 -4.95 -13.98 -2.37
C VAL A 98 -3.95 -12.83 -2.38
N THR A 99 -3.13 -12.73 -3.43
CA THR A 99 -2.16 -11.64 -3.62
C THR A 99 -2.85 -10.28 -3.60
N THR A 100 -3.95 -10.15 -4.35
CA THR A 100 -4.77 -8.94 -4.43
C THR A 100 -5.39 -8.57 -3.09
N CYS A 101 -5.93 -9.54 -2.36
CA CYS A 101 -6.47 -9.33 -1.01
C CYS A 101 -5.39 -8.86 -0.03
N ILE A 102 -4.21 -9.48 -0.03
CA ILE A 102 -3.09 -9.08 0.84
C ILE A 102 -2.64 -7.65 0.51
N GLY A 103 -2.47 -7.34 -0.77
CA GLY A 103 -2.17 -6.00 -1.26
C GLY A 103 -3.20 -4.97 -0.77
N LEU A 104 -4.48 -5.22 -1.01
CA LEU A 104 -5.57 -4.32 -0.61
C LEU A 104 -5.63 -4.11 0.91
N ILE A 105 -5.62 -5.20 1.69
CA ILE A 105 -5.71 -5.13 3.16
C ILE A 105 -4.51 -4.36 3.72
N SER A 106 -3.30 -4.61 3.22
CA SER A 106 -2.10 -3.88 3.66
C SER A 106 -2.24 -2.38 3.47
N MET A 107 -2.72 -1.93 2.30
CA MET A 107 -2.90 -0.52 1.99
C MET A 107 -4.01 0.13 2.83
N ILE A 108 -5.12 -0.58 3.06
CA ILE A 108 -6.20 -0.12 3.94
C ILE A 108 -5.69 0.06 5.38
N CYS A 109 -4.95 -0.91 5.91
CA CYS A 109 -4.38 -0.82 7.25
C CYS A 109 -3.45 0.40 7.39
N ILE A 110 -2.56 0.63 6.42
CA ILE A 110 -1.66 1.78 6.41
C ILE A 110 -2.46 3.09 6.32
N LEU A 111 -3.51 3.14 5.49
CA LEU A 111 -4.38 4.32 5.34
C LEU A 111 -5.06 4.69 6.67
N ILE A 112 -5.61 3.70 7.37
CA ILE A 112 -6.22 3.91 8.68
C ILE A 112 -5.20 4.47 9.67
N LEU A 113 -3.98 3.94 9.70
CA LEU A 113 -2.92 4.44 10.58
C LEU A 113 -2.54 5.90 10.28
N TYR A 114 -2.46 6.28 9.00
CA TYR A 114 -2.24 7.67 8.61
C TYR A 114 -3.37 8.59 9.06
N ILE A 115 -4.63 8.18 8.89
CA ILE A 115 -5.81 8.95 9.33
C ILE A 115 -5.78 9.14 10.85
N LEU A 116 -5.49 8.09 11.62
CA LEU A 116 -5.38 8.16 13.08
C LEU A 116 -4.26 9.09 13.52
N LYS A 117 -3.08 9.00 12.89
CA LYS A 117 -1.94 9.88 13.18
C LYS A 117 -2.26 11.34 12.86
N TYR A 118 -2.93 11.61 11.74
CA TYR A 118 -3.39 12.95 11.37
C TYR A 118 -4.31 13.54 12.44
N ARG A 119 -5.32 12.79 12.86
CA ARG A 119 -6.29 13.20 13.89
C ARG A 119 -5.62 13.55 15.21
N ILE A 120 -4.71 12.70 15.69
CA ILE A 120 -3.98 12.95 16.96
C ILE A 120 -3.15 14.23 16.87
N THR A 121 -2.46 14.45 15.74
CA THR A 121 -1.60 15.63 15.57
C THR A 121 -2.42 16.91 15.49
N SER A 122 -3.56 16.89 14.79
CA SER A 122 -4.47 18.05 14.67
C SER A 122 -5.07 18.46 16.02
N ILE A 123 -5.42 17.51 16.89
CA ILE A 123 -5.93 17.81 18.24
C ILE A 123 -4.86 18.55 19.06
N ASN A 124 -3.63 18.04 19.08
CA ASN A 124 -2.53 18.61 19.86
C ASN A 124 -2.08 20.01 19.39
N THR A 125 -2.41 20.42 18.16
CA THR A 125 -2.11 21.76 17.65
C THR A 125 -3.16 22.80 18.00
N HIS A 126 -4.34 22.40 18.47
CA HIS A 126 -5.47 23.28 18.80
C HIS A 126 -5.79 23.36 20.29
N THR A 127 -4.99 22.70 21.15
CA THR A 127 -5.02 22.77 22.62
C THR A 127 -3.77 23.48 23.12
#